data_AF-A0AAN6PXT1-F1
#
_entry.id   AF-A0AAN6PXT1-F1
#
_cell.length_a   1.000
_cell.length_b   1.000
_cell.length_c   1.000
_cell.angle_alpha   90.00
_cell.angle_beta   90.00
_cell.angle_gamma   90.00
#
_symmetry.space_group_name_H-M   'P 1'
#
loop_
_entity.id
_entity.type
_entity.pdbx_description
1 polymer ?
#
loop_
_entity_poly.entity_id
_entity_poly.type
_entity_poly.pdbx_seq_one_letter_code
_entity_poly.pdbx_strand_id
1 'polypeptide(L)'
;MLRLRIIALLALSWPATLVGATPTSGGNSECAHWCSHNFPHNPGKQCKSLAASGSGPCYDCGPASTNPDMKLCGVECVDVSKDPNNCGDCGISTAPGETCCAGKSVDVSKDRRNCGGCGISARPNEECCAGKPVDLNTDAQNCGACGNAGAEGYGCCEGQLADLSTDIRNCGGCGFRVGVGQMCCAGRTTTVSEDPQNCGSCGTAVPDGQACCAGKPVDLNTDGQNCGACGNAGPEGYNTCCEGVSVDVLIDPQNCGACDVRVGPGRTCCAGKPTSVWTDPQNCGSCGNAVPDGQGCCAGMPTDLATDDLNCGACDSVTPHGQTCCAGKSVDLQTDPQNCGSCGNAVPDGQACCGGMPVDLATDPSHCGSCGNAIPHWLTCCAGKPSDRSSDPQNCGRCGSVVPEGWACCQGHAADLQKSPEHCGRCFNSVGRGNICCDGAKVEAGSNPNNCGACGNVVPEGQSCCNGQAVDTSFDENNCGGCGVVSPLGQTCCSGKSVSLRTDINNCGQCGKICPSGWGCLLGCYLPILPTP
;
A
#
# COMPACT_ATOMS: atom_id res chain seq x y z
N MET A 1 1.92 -30.47 -100.00
CA MET A 1 2.18 -30.89 -101.39
C MET A 1 1.91 -29.67 -102.25
N LEU A 2 2.89 -28.98 -102.83
CA LEU A 2 3.46 -29.32 -104.12
C LEU A 2 4.82 -28.61 -104.27
N ARG A 3 5.84 -29.38 -104.68
CA ARG A 3 7.17 -28.90 -105.07
C ARG A 3 7.18 -28.57 -106.58
N LEU A 4 8.14 -27.72 -106.97
CA LEU A 4 8.97 -27.63 -108.20
C LEU A 4 9.01 -26.18 -108.72
N ARG A 5 10.08 -25.41 -108.50
CA ARG A 5 11.41 -25.37 -109.20
C ARG A 5 11.28 -25.19 -110.73
N ILE A 6 11.46 -23.96 -111.21
CA ILE A 6 12.68 -23.37 -111.81
C ILE A 6 13.04 -23.99 -113.16
N ILE A 7 12.99 -23.20 -114.23
CA ILE A 7 14.02 -23.13 -115.28
C ILE A 7 14.20 -21.67 -115.71
N ALA A 8 15.46 -21.28 -115.87
CA ALA A 8 15.95 -19.95 -116.14
C ALA A 8 16.50 -19.83 -117.57
N LEU A 9 16.60 -18.56 -118.01
CA LEU A 9 17.71 -17.94 -118.76
C LEU A 9 17.82 -18.05 -120.30
N LEU A 10 17.98 -16.83 -120.86
CA LEU A 10 18.90 -16.35 -121.92
C LEU A 10 18.36 -15.97 -123.32
N ALA A 11 18.13 -14.65 -123.42
CA ALA A 11 18.53 -13.64 -124.41
C ALA A 11 19.12 -13.97 -125.80
N LEU A 12 18.74 -13.10 -126.77
CA LEU A 12 19.42 -12.50 -127.97
C LEU A 12 18.50 -12.57 -129.21
N SER A 13 18.37 -11.64 -130.17
CA SER A 13 18.60 -10.19 -130.34
C SER A 13 18.10 -9.80 -131.77
N TRP A 14 17.24 -8.76 -131.87
CA TRP A 14 17.08 -7.70 -132.92
C TRP A 14 16.67 -8.09 -134.38
N PRO A 15 16.21 -7.14 -135.26
CA PRO A 15 15.53 -5.85 -135.07
C PRO A 15 14.30 -5.65 -136.01
N ALA A 16 13.55 -4.53 -135.87
CA ALA A 16 13.07 -3.71 -137.00
C ALA A 16 12.15 -2.55 -136.54
N THR A 17 12.73 -1.35 -136.59
CA THR A 17 12.19 -0.10 -137.14
C THR A 17 10.71 0.28 -136.97
N LEU A 18 10.53 1.45 -136.34
CA LEU A 18 9.40 2.36 -136.52
C LEU A 18 9.01 2.51 -137.99
N VAL A 19 7.71 2.41 -138.27
CA VAL A 19 7.08 3.09 -139.40
C VAL A 19 5.93 3.94 -138.88
N GLY A 20 6.07 5.24 -139.13
CA GLY A 20 5.05 6.23 -139.44
C GLY A 20 3.66 6.05 -138.85
N ALA A 21 3.32 6.98 -137.95
CA ALA A 21 1.94 7.38 -137.75
C ALA A 21 1.30 7.80 -139.09
N THR A 22 0.21 7.13 -139.45
CA THR A 22 -0.80 7.66 -140.39
C THR A 22 -2.03 8.07 -139.58
N PRO A 23 -2.61 9.26 -139.85
CA PRO A 23 -3.81 9.73 -139.17
C PRO A 23 -5.02 9.12 -139.87
N THR A 24 -5.53 8.01 -139.35
CA THR A 24 -6.89 7.56 -139.67
C THR A 24 -7.82 7.96 -138.53
N SER A 25 -8.58 9.01 -138.81
CA SER A 25 -9.95 9.21 -138.33
C SER A 25 -10.65 7.87 -138.03
N GLY A 26 -11.12 7.68 -136.79
CA GLY A 26 -11.84 6.45 -136.47
C GLY A 26 -12.16 6.20 -135.00
N GLY A 27 -12.21 7.22 -134.15
CA GLY A 27 -12.86 7.10 -132.86
C GLY A 27 -14.30 7.58 -132.97
N ASN A 28 -15.25 6.73 -133.32
CA ASN A 28 -16.68 7.06 -133.30
C ASN A 28 -17.30 6.86 -131.90
N SER A 29 -16.47 6.74 -130.86
CA SER A 29 -16.97 6.77 -129.49
C SER A 29 -17.22 8.21 -129.09
N GLU A 30 -18.28 8.46 -128.32
CA GLU A 30 -18.54 9.77 -127.69
C GLU A 30 -17.27 10.34 -127.01
N CYS A 31 -16.35 9.46 -126.61
CA CYS A 31 -15.09 9.80 -125.97
C CYS A 31 -14.04 10.49 -126.84
N ALA A 32 -13.94 10.15 -128.12
CA ALA A 32 -12.99 10.81 -129.03
C ALA A 32 -13.43 12.26 -129.32
N HIS A 33 -14.74 12.46 -129.53
CA HIS A 33 -15.34 13.79 -129.68
C HIS A 33 -15.18 14.62 -128.41
N TRP A 34 -15.50 14.05 -127.26
CA TRP A 34 -15.34 14.73 -125.97
C TRP A 34 -13.88 15.18 -125.72
N CYS A 35 -12.88 14.33 -125.98
CA CYS A 35 -11.46 14.66 -125.82
C CYS A 35 -11.00 15.80 -126.74
N SER A 36 -11.40 15.78 -128.01
CA SER A 36 -11.04 16.84 -128.95
C SER A 36 -11.72 18.18 -128.65
N HIS A 37 -12.93 18.15 -128.09
CA HIS A 37 -13.68 19.34 -127.69
C HIS A 37 -13.11 20.00 -126.43
N ASN A 38 -12.80 19.21 -125.39
CA ASN A 38 -12.34 19.75 -124.10
C ASN A 38 -10.83 20.02 -124.05
N PHE A 39 -10.02 19.37 -124.90
CA PHE A 39 -8.56 19.55 -124.94
C PHE A 39 -8.04 19.91 -126.35
N PRO A 40 -8.48 21.03 -126.93
CA PRO A 40 -8.25 21.34 -128.35
C PRO A 40 -6.77 21.57 -128.72
N HIS A 41 -5.91 21.90 -127.75
CA HIS A 41 -4.51 22.25 -128.00
C HIS A 41 -3.50 21.14 -127.68
N ASN A 42 -3.89 20.04 -127.02
CA ASN A 42 -2.98 18.89 -126.80
C ASN A 42 -3.69 17.56 -126.44
N PRO A 43 -4.60 17.02 -127.28
CA PRO A 43 -5.42 15.86 -126.93
C PRO A 43 -4.61 14.60 -126.61
N GLY A 44 -3.52 14.35 -127.32
CA GLY A 44 -2.72 13.12 -127.20
C GLY A 44 -1.92 12.99 -125.90
N LYS A 45 -1.74 14.08 -125.13
CA LYS A 45 -1.08 14.02 -123.81
C LYS A 45 -2.05 13.70 -122.68
N GLN A 46 -3.30 14.17 -122.75
CA GLN A 46 -4.30 14.00 -121.70
C GLN A 46 -5.28 12.85 -121.97
N CYS A 47 -5.52 12.49 -123.24
CA CYS A 47 -6.31 11.33 -123.65
C CYS A 47 -5.42 10.24 -124.24
N LYS A 48 -4.78 9.43 -123.39
CA LYS A 48 -3.77 8.41 -123.79
C LYS A 48 -4.32 6.96 -123.93
N SER A 49 -5.62 6.73 -123.78
CA SER A 49 -6.20 5.38 -123.67
C SER A 49 -6.88 4.90 -124.97
N LEU A 50 -6.87 3.58 -125.18
CA LEU A 50 -7.56 2.86 -126.26
C LEU A 50 -9.09 3.08 -126.29
N ALA A 51 -9.71 3.59 -125.22
CA ALA A 51 -11.15 3.93 -125.25
C ALA A 51 -11.47 5.20 -126.07
N ALA A 52 -10.48 6.07 -126.36
CA ALA A 52 -10.65 7.13 -127.37
C ALA A 52 -10.67 6.56 -128.82
N SER A 53 -10.37 5.28 -128.98
CA SER A 53 -10.35 4.57 -130.26
C SER A 53 -11.23 3.30 -130.26
N GLY A 54 -12.07 3.08 -129.23
CA GLY A 54 -12.95 1.91 -129.10
C GLY A 54 -14.33 2.24 -128.50
N SER A 55 -15.30 1.33 -128.65
CA SER A 55 -16.68 1.46 -128.16
C SER A 55 -16.80 1.13 -126.65
N GLY A 56 -17.36 2.08 -125.89
CA GLY A 56 -17.64 2.01 -124.45
C GLY A 56 -18.13 3.39 -123.96
N PRO A 57 -18.76 3.49 -122.77
CA PRO A 57 -19.18 4.78 -122.23
C PRO A 57 -17.96 5.66 -121.96
N CYS A 58 -17.98 6.91 -122.46
CA CYS A 58 -16.98 7.89 -122.04
C CYS A 58 -17.40 8.45 -120.68
N TYR A 59 -16.53 8.35 -119.69
CA TYR A 59 -16.73 9.04 -118.42
C TYR A 59 -16.37 10.53 -118.58
N ASP A 60 -16.88 11.38 -117.69
CA ASP A 60 -16.67 12.85 -117.69
C ASP A 60 -15.21 13.29 -117.69
N CYS A 61 -14.26 12.37 -117.54
CA CYS A 61 -12.82 12.60 -117.53
C CYS A 61 -12.03 11.89 -118.65
N GLY A 62 -12.74 11.42 -119.68
CA GLY A 62 -12.15 10.79 -120.84
C GLY A 62 -11.74 9.32 -120.63
N PRO A 63 -11.04 8.74 -121.62
CA PRO A 63 -10.85 7.29 -121.76
C PRO A 63 -9.90 6.66 -120.73
N ALA A 64 -9.20 7.46 -119.93
CA ALA A 64 -8.17 7.01 -118.98
C ALA A 64 -8.72 6.72 -117.57
N SER A 65 -9.92 7.19 -117.23
CA SER A 65 -10.52 6.91 -115.91
C SER A 65 -11.39 5.67 -115.96
N THR A 66 -11.09 4.71 -115.09
CA THR A 66 -12.00 3.61 -114.73
C THR A 66 -12.74 3.88 -113.42
N ASN A 67 -12.50 5.03 -112.78
CA ASN A 67 -13.16 5.46 -111.56
C ASN A 67 -14.41 6.28 -111.92
N PRO A 68 -15.64 5.85 -111.53
CA PRO A 68 -16.87 6.60 -111.80
C PRO A 68 -16.94 7.96 -111.06
N ASP A 69 -16.12 8.17 -110.03
CA ASP A 69 -16.09 9.42 -109.25
C ASP A 69 -15.16 10.50 -109.86
N MET A 70 -14.60 10.27 -111.05
CA MET A 70 -13.77 11.27 -111.73
C MET A 70 -14.63 12.21 -112.60
N LYS A 71 -14.61 13.51 -112.33
CA LYS A 71 -15.31 14.55 -113.10
C LYS A 71 -14.33 15.61 -113.64
N LEU A 72 -14.61 16.15 -114.82
CA LEU A 72 -13.86 17.28 -115.39
C LEU A 72 -14.34 18.59 -114.75
N CYS A 73 -13.56 19.12 -113.82
CA CYS A 73 -13.85 20.39 -113.16
C CYS A 73 -12.93 21.48 -113.76
N GLY A 74 -13.48 22.26 -114.69
CA GLY A 74 -12.72 23.22 -115.48
C GLY A 74 -11.89 22.53 -116.57
N VAL A 75 -10.56 22.48 -116.38
CA VAL A 75 -9.62 21.84 -117.33
C VAL A 75 -8.86 20.66 -116.70
N GLU A 76 -9.16 20.32 -115.45
CA GLU A 76 -8.52 19.24 -114.72
C GLU A 76 -9.53 18.16 -114.33
N CYS A 77 -9.06 16.91 -114.35
CA CYS A 77 -9.82 15.76 -113.90
C CYS A 77 -9.55 15.51 -112.43
N VAL A 78 -10.62 15.61 -111.63
CA VAL A 78 -10.55 15.49 -110.17
C VAL A 78 -11.44 14.35 -109.70
N ASP A 79 -10.98 13.63 -108.68
CA ASP A 79 -11.74 12.57 -108.02
C ASP A 79 -12.68 13.24 -107.01
N VAL A 80 -13.93 13.49 -107.42
CA VAL A 80 -14.92 14.21 -106.60
C VAL A 80 -15.32 13.42 -105.35
N SER A 81 -14.91 12.15 -105.24
CA SER A 81 -15.11 11.36 -104.02
C SER A 81 -14.15 11.71 -102.88
N LYS A 82 -13.02 12.37 -103.18
CA LYS A 82 -11.91 12.65 -102.24
C LYS A 82 -11.40 14.08 -102.28
N ASP A 83 -11.64 14.81 -103.36
CA ASP A 83 -11.15 16.18 -103.54
C ASP A 83 -11.90 17.16 -102.62
N PRO A 84 -11.21 17.88 -101.70
CA PRO A 84 -11.87 18.80 -100.78
C PRO A 84 -12.46 20.06 -101.44
N ASN A 85 -12.00 20.43 -102.64
CA ASN A 85 -12.49 21.61 -103.36
C ASN A 85 -13.60 21.26 -104.38
N ASN A 86 -13.81 19.97 -104.64
CA ASN A 86 -14.78 19.44 -105.60
C ASN A 86 -15.52 18.22 -105.02
N CYS A 87 -15.99 18.30 -103.78
CA CYS A 87 -16.55 17.18 -103.06
C CYS A 87 -17.99 16.87 -103.49
N GLY A 88 -18.19 15.70 -104.13
CA GLY A 88 -19.48 15.25 -104.68
C GLY A 88 -19.83 15.85 -106.04
N ASP A 89 -19.44 17.11 -106.28
CA ASP A 89 -19.54 17.75 -107.59
C ASP A 89 -18.52 18.89 -107.77
N CYS A 90 -18.33 19.32 -109.01
CA CYS A 90 -17.40 20.41 -109.34
C CYS A 90 -17.78 21.72 -108.65
N GLY A 91 -16.79 22.39 -108.05
CA GLY A 91 -16.97 23.69 -107.37
C GLY A 91 -17.65 23.62 -105.99
N ILE A 92 -17.99 22.43 -105.50
CA ILE A 92 -18.47 22.23 -104.13
C ILE A 92 -17.25 21.97 -103.23
N SER A 93 -16.93 22.93 -102.36
CA SER A 93 -15.85 22.77 -101.38
C SER A 93 -16.36 22.26 -100.05
N THR A 94 -15.53 21.51 -99.33
CA THR A 94 -15.80 21.11 -97.94
C THR A 94 -15.78 22.33 -97.03
N ALA A 95 -16.53 22.27 -95.93
CA ALA A 95 -16.46 23.32 -94.92
C ALA A 95 -15.07 23.33 -94.25
N PRO A 96 -14.61 24.46 -93.67
CA PRO A 96 -13.32 24.52 -93.00
C PRO A 96 -13.18 23.44 -91.91
N GLY A 97 -12.18 22.58 -92.05
CA GLY A 97 -11.92 21.47 -91.12
C GLY A 97 -12.62 20.14 -91.46
N GLU A 98 -13.44 20.08 -92.51
CA GLU A 98 -14.08 18.85 -92.98
C GLU A 98 -13.30 18.17 -94.11
N THR A 99 -13.45 16.84 -94.21
CA THR A 99 -12.82 16.00 -95.23
C THR A 99 -13.86 15.51 -96.24
N CYS A 100 -13.49 15.39 -97.52
CA CYS A 100 -14.35 14.77 -98.51
C CYS A 100 -14.27 13.24 -98.42
N CYS A 101 -15.38 12.60 -98.04
CA CYS A 101 -15.49 11.15 -97.92
C CYS A 101 -16.60 10.62 -98.82
N ALA A 102 -16.22 9.90 -99.88
CA ALA A 102 -17.14 9.35 -100.87
C ALA A 102 -18.10 10.41 -101.43
N GLY A 103 -17.57 11.60 -101.70
CA GLY A 103 -18.32 12.72 -102.30
C GLY A 103 -19.20 13.48 -101.32
N LYS A 104 -19.01 13.29 -100.01
CA LYS A 104 -19.71 14.04 -98.96
C LYS A 104 -18.70 14.77 -98.07
N SER A 105 -19.01 16.03 -97.73
CA SER A 105 -18.28 16.77 -96.71
C SER A 105 -18.59 16.18 -95.34
N VAL A 106 -17.55 15.75 -94.61
CA VAL A 106 -17.68 15.08 -93.32
C VAL A 106 -16.70 15.67 -92.31
N ASP A 107 -17.20 16.08 -91.13
CA ASP A 107 -16.37 16.37 -89.97
C ASP A 107 -15.83 15.07 -89.36
N VAL A 108 -14.66 14.65 -89.83
CA VAL A 108 -13.97 13.43 -89.38
C VAL A 108 -13.56 13.50 -87.89
N SER A 109 -13.71 14.66 -87.23
CA SER A 109 -13.42 14.79 -85.80
C SER A 109 -14.57 14.31 -84.89
N LYS A 110 -15.78 14.20 -85.44
CA LYS A 110 -17.02 13.85 -84.71
C LYS A 110 -17.88 12.78 -85.40
N ASP A 111 -17.71 12.57 -86.72
CA ASP A 111 -18.49 11.58 -87.45
C ASP A 111 -18.07 10.15 -87.07
N ARG A 112 -18.97 9.41 -86.41
CA ARG A 112 -18.74 8.02 -86.00
C ARG A 112 -18.37 7.07 -87.13
N ARG A 113 -18.74 7.34 -88.38
CA ARG A 113 -18.46 6.44 -89.53
C ARG A 113 -17.16 6.79 -90.25
N ASN A 114 -16.61 7.97 -90.00
CA ASN A 114 -15.41 8.51 -90.65
C ASN A 114 -14.46 9.13 -89.62
N CYS A 115 -14.28 8.48 -88.47
CA CYS A 115 -13.57 9.03 -87.35
C CYS A 115 -12.05 9.04 -87.57
N GLY A 116 -11.48 10.24 -87.67
CA GLY A 116 -10.06 10.47 -88.00
C GLY A 116 -9.72 10.30 -89.47
N GLY A 117 -10.66 9.78 -90.28
CA GLY A 117 -10.47 9.55 -91.71
C GLY A 117 -11.63 8.80 -92.35
N CYS A 118 -11.75 8.92 -93.67
CA CYS A 118 -12.84 8.32 -94.42
C CYS A 118 -12.86 6.79 -94.30
N GLY A 119 -14.04 6.24 -93.99
CA GLY A 119 -14.24 4.79 -93.83
C GLY A 119 -13.74 4.19 -92.52
N ILE A 120 -13.16 5.00 -91.62
CA ILE A 120 -12.78 4.56 -90.27
C ILE A 120 -14.01 4.70 -89.37
N SER A 121 -14.73 3.61 -89.14
CA SER A 121 -15.91 3.63 -88.27
C SER A 121 -15.57 3.26 -86.82
N ALA A 122 -16.07 4.06 -85.88
CA ALA A 122 -16.08 3.72 -84.47
C ALA A 122 -16.92 2.45 -84.25
N ARG A 123 -16.51 1.62 -83.29
CA ARG A 123 -17.25 0.41 -82.91
C ARG A 123 -18.59 0.76 -82.24
N PRO A 124 -19.53 -0.18 -82.08
CA PRO A 124 -20.85 0.11 -81.49
C PRO A 124 -20.82 0.86 -80.15
N ASN A 125 -19.82 0.58 -79.31
CA ASN A 125 -19.65 1.18 -77.97
C ASN A 125 -18.65 2.35 -77.93
N GLU A 126 -18.14 2.79 -79.08
CA GLU A 126 -17.18 3.89 -79.18
C GLU A 126 -17.83 5.13 -79.80
N GLU A 127 -17.41 6.31 -79.36
CA GLU A 127 -17.75 7.60 -79.96
C GLU A 127 -16.54 8.18 -80.70
N CYS A 128 -16.78 9.08 -81.66
CA CYS A 128 -15.68 9.81 -82.29
C CYS A 128 -15.33 11.06 -81.49
N CYS A 129 -14.23 11.02 -80.76
CA CYS A 129 -13.73 12.13 -79.95
C CYS A 129 -12.45 12.69 -80.56
N ALA A 130 -12.53 13.92 -81.11
CA ALA A 130 -11.41 14.61 -81.74
C ALA A 130 -10.70 13.75 -82.82
N GLY A 131 -11.49 13.02 -83.62
CA GLY A 131 -10.99 12.17 -84.70
C GLY A 131 -10.40 10.84 -84.25
N LYS A 132 -10.68 10.39 -83.03
CA LYS A 132 -10.31 9.07 -82.54
C LYS A 132 -11.55 8.32 -82.04
N PRO A 133 -11.72 7.04 -82.41
CA PRO A 133 -12.70 6.19 -81.76
C PRO A 133 -12.31 5.97 -80.30
N VAL A 134 -13.21 6.29 -79.38
CA VAL A 134 -12.99 6.21 -77.92
C VAL A 134 -14.16 5.52 -77.25
N ASP A 135 -13.89 4.55 -76.37
CA ASP A 135 -14.93 3.92 -75.54
C ASP A 135 -15.28 4.83 -74.36
N LEU A 136 -16.45 5.47 -74.43
CA LEU A 136 -16.92 6.40 -73.40
C LEU A 136 -17.20 5.72 -72.06
N ASN A 137 -17.23 4.39 -72.00
CA ASN A 137 -17.51 3.65 -70.75
C ASN A 137 -16.27 3.39 -69.90
N THR A 138 -15.08 3.46 -70.50
CA THR A 138 -13.82 3.05 -69.88
C THR A 138 -12.70 4.08 -70.03
N ASP A 139 -12.80 4.99 -71.01
CA ASP A 139 -11.80 6.04 -71.22
C ASP A 139 -11.96 7.18 -70.19
N ALA A 140 -10.94 7.36 -69.35
CA ALA A 140 -10.94 8.34 -68.27
C ALA A 140 -10.90 9.81 -68.74
N GLN A 141 -10.52 10.07 -69.99
CA GLN A 141 -10.46 11.41 -70.57
C GLN A 141 -11.75 11.79 -71.32
N ASN A 142 -12.62 10.81 -71.56
CA ASN A 142 -13.84 10.95 -72.36
C ASN A 142 -15.02 10.22 -71.68
N CYS A 143 -15.12 10.29 -70.36
CA CYS A 143 -16.04 9.43 -69.63
C CYS A 143 -17.50 9.87 -69.81
N GLY A 144 -18.33 9.02 -70.41
CA GLY A 144 -19.74 9.31 -70.74
C GLY A 144 -19.94 10.36 -71.85
N ALA A 145 -18.94 11.21 -72.12
CA ALA A 145 -18.94 12.19 -73.20
C ALA A 145 -17.50 12.59 -73.59
N CYS A 146 -17.29 12.96 -74.86
CA CYS A 146 -15.98 13.41 -75.35
C CYS A 146 -15.45 14.60 -74.55
N GLY A 147 -14.19 14.53 -74.13
CA GLY A 147 -13.52 15.57 -73.33
C GLY A 147 -13.97 15.66 -71.87
N ASN A 148 -14.87 14.78 -71.41
CA ASN A 148 -15.25 14.71 -70.00
C ASN A 148 -14.20 13.93 -69.19
N ALA A 149 -13.10 14.62 -68.87
CA ALA A 149 -12.01 14.08 -68.09
C ALA A 149 -12.26 14.28 -66.58
N GLY A 150 -12.03 13.24 -65.80
CA GLY A 150 -12.06 13.32 -64.34
C GLY A 150 -10.87 14.10 -63.77
N ALA A 151 -11.03 14.59 -62.53
CA ALA A 151 -9.89 15.09 -61.76
C ALA A 151 -8.91 13.95 -61.41
N GLU A 152 -7.71 14.29 -60.92
CA GLU A 152 -6.77 13.29 -60.44
C GLU A 152 -7.41 12.39 -59.37
N GLY A 153 -7.22 11.08 -59.49
CA GLY A 153 -7.88 10.07 -58.63
C GLY A 153 -9.23 9.58 -59.14
N TYR A 154 -9.83 10.19 -60.17
CA TYR A 154 -11.05 9.69 -60.80
C TYR A 154 -10.77 8.71 -61.95
N GLY A 155 -11.69 7.77 -62.15
CA GLY A 155 -11.70 6.84 -63.29
C GLY A 155 -13.07 6.76 -63.96
N CYS A 156 -13.12 6.17 -65.15
CA CYS A 156 -14.37 5.97 -65.86
C CYS A 156 -14.93 4.56 -65.64
N CYS A 157 -16.07 4.48 -64.94
CA CYS A 157 -16.74 3.23 -64.61
C CYS A 157 -18.13 3.21 -65.23
N GLU A 158 -18.30 2.41 -66.29
CA GLU A 158 -19.57 2.27 -67.02
C GLU A 158 -20.12 3.62 -67.51
N GLY A 159 -19.22 4.50 -67.94
CA GLY A 159 -19.57 5.82 -68.48
C GLY A 159 -19.82 6.89 -67.42
N GLN A 160 -19.55 6.59 -66.15
CA GLN A 160 -19.62 7.54 -65.05
C GLN A 160 -18.26 7.75 -64.40
N LEU A 161 -17.93 9.01 -64.11
CA LEU A 161 -16.75 9.34 -63.33
C LEU A 161 -16.94 8.88 -61.89
N ALA A 162 -16.04 8.03 -61.42
CA ALA A 162 -16.00 7.54 -60.05
C ALA A 162 -14.70 7.97 -59.37
N ASP A 163 -14.78 8.40 -58.12
CA ASP A 163 -13.61 8.72 -57.30
C ASP A 163 -12.93 7.42 -56.86
N LEU A 164 -11.85 7.03 -57.52
CA LEU A 164 -11.14 5.80 -57.20
C LEU A 164 -10.36 5.90 -55.88
N SER A 165 -10.26 7.09 -55.29
CA SER A 165 -9.47 7.33 -54.08
C SER A 165 -10.27 7.14 -52.78
N THR A 166 -11.58 7.43 -52.79
CA THR A 166 -12.45 7.35 -51.61
C THR A 166 -13.76 6.58 -51.83
N ASP A 167 -14.18 6.32 -53.08
CA ASP A 167 -15.42 5.58 -53.34
C ASP A 167 -15.26 4.11 -52.94
N ILE A 168 -16.07 3.71 -51.95
CA ILE A 168 -16.10 2.35 -51.42
C ILE A 168 -16.55 1.30 -52.45
N ARG A 169 -17.14 1.70 -53.58
CA ARG A 169 -17.56 0.78 -54.65
C ARG A 169 -16.54 0.66 -55.78
N ASN A 170 -15.59 1.58 -55.88
CA ASN A 170 -14.65 1.70 -56.98
C ASN A 170 -13.22 1.94 -56.48
N CYS A 171 -12.85 1.34 -55.35
CA CYS A 171 -11.61 1.64 -54.67
C CYS A 171 -10.38 1.17 -55.44
N GLY A 172 -9.56 2.12 -55.89
CA GLY A 172 -8.39 1.86 -56.76
C GLY A 172 -8.75 1.46 -58.20
N GLY A 173 -10.04 1.26 -58.50
CA GLY A 173 -10.51 0.85 -59.82
C GLY A 173 -12.00 0.51 -59.85
N CYS A 174 -12.58 0.47 -61.05
CA CYS A 174 -14.00 0.23 -61.23
C CYS A 174 -14.45 -1.14 -60.72
N GLY A 175 -15.53 -1.16 -59.94
CA GLY A 175 -16.13 -2.38 -59.39
C GLY A 175 -15.37 -3.01 -58.21
N PHE A 176 -14.22 -2.46 -57.81
CA PHE A 176 -13.49 -2.91 -56.63
C PHE A 176 -14.14 -2.40 -55.35
N ARG A 177 -15.07 -3.20 -54.81
CA ARG A 177 -15.80 -2.89 -53.58
C ARG A 177 -14.96 -3.19 -52.35
N VAL A 178 -14.95 -2.27 -51.40
CA VAL A 178 -14.33 -2.50 -50.08
C VAL A 178 -15.13 -3.55 -49.29
N GLY A 179 -14.43 -4.34 -48.47
CA GLY A 179 -15.05 -5.31 -47.57
C GLY A 179 -15.76 -4.65 -46.38
N VAL A 180 -16.56 -5.43 -45.66
CA VAL A 180 -17.17 -4.98 -44.40
C VAL A 180 -16.07 -4.61 -43.40
N GLY A 181 -16.19 -3.45 -42.75
CA GLY A 181 -15.19 -2.94 -41.80
C GLY A 181 -13.96 -2.29 -42.44
N GLN A 182 -13.95 -2.12 -43.77
CA GLN A 182 -12.88 -1.45 -44.50
C GLN A 182 -13.37 -0.15 -45.16
N MET A 183 -12.43 0.75 -45.44
CA MET A 183 -12.67 1.96 -46.23
C MET A 183 -11.72 2.04 -47.42
N CYS A 184 -12.02 2.95 -48.35
CA CYS A 184 -11.10 3.29 -49.42
C CYS A 184 -10.27 4.51 -49.01
N CYS A 185 -8.97 4.30 -48.79
CA CYS A 185 -8.03 5.35 -48.42
C CYS A 185 -6.97 5.48 -49.51
N ALA A 186 -6.99 6.61 -50.23
CA ALA A 186 -6.07 6.89 -51.34
C ALA A 186 -6.02 5.76 -52.39
N GLY A 187 -7.19 5.17 -52.68
CA GLY A 187 -7.34 4.12 -53.67
C GLY A 187 -6.87 2.74 -53.23
N ARG A 188 -6.71 2.54 -51.91
CA ARG A 188 -6.42 1.24 -51.31
C ARG A 188 -7.49 0.87 -50.31
N THR A 189 -7.80 -0.42 -50.26
CA THR A 189 -8.68 -0.96 -49.23
C THR A 189 -7.91 -1.01 -47.91
N THR A 190 -8.45 -0.34 -46.90
CA THR A 190 -7.79 -0.18 -45.60
C THR A 190 -8.74 -0.61 -44.48
N THR A 191 -8.22 -1.43 -43.56
CA THR A 191 -8.93 -1.84 -42.35
C THR A 191 -8.77 -0.77 -41.28
N VAL A 192 -9.74 0.14 -41.20
CA VAL A 192 -9.70 1.32 -40.31
C VAL A 192 -9.93 1.00 -38.83
N SER A 193 -10.24 -0.24 -38.48
CA SER A 193 -10.51 -0.64 -37.10
C SER A 193 -9.26 -0.76 -36.25
N GLU A 194 -8.11 -1.02 -36.87
CA GLU A 194 -6.84 -1.31 -36.19
C GLU A 194 -5.64 -0.57 -36.83
N ASP A 195 -5.85 0.11 -37.97
CA ASP A 195 -4.79 0.84 -38.67
C ASP A 195 -4.42 2.13 -37.92
N PRO A 196 -3.16 2.28 -37.44
CA PRO A 196 -2.72 3.47 -36.72
C PRO A 196 -2.70 4.77 -37.54
N GLN A 197 -2.69 4.70 -38.87
CA GLN A 197 -2.67 5.87 -39.75
C GLN A 197 -4.07 6.24 -40.27
N ASN A 198 -5.05 5.35 -40.10
CA ASN A 198 -6.40 5.50 -40.65
C ASN A 198 -7.46 5.09 -39.63
N CYS A 199 -7.26 5.45 -38.35
CA CYS A 199 -8.07 4.95 -37.26
C CYS A 199 -9.50 5.52 -37.31
N GLY A 200 -10.48 4.66 -37.58
CA GLY A 200 -11.89 5.01 -37.75
C GLY A 200 -12.20 5.75 -39.05
N SER A 201 -11.25 6.50 -39.61
CA SER A 201 -11.37 7.17 -40.91
C SER A 201 -10.00 7.42 -41.57
N CYS A 202 -9.99 7.58 -42.90
CA CYS A 202 -8.76 7.77 -43.66
C CYS A 202 -8.01 9.04 -43.22
N GLY A 203 -6.70 8.91 -43.04
CA GLY A 203 -5.82 10.02 -42.62
C GLY A 203 -5.96 10.41 -41.14
N THR A 204 -6.79 9.72 -40.36
CA THR A 204 -6.84 9.91 -38.91
C THR A 204 -5.75 9.09 -38.25
N ALA A 205 -4.61 9.72 -38.01
CA ALA A 205 -3.51 9.10 -37.28
C ALA A 205 -3.81 9.00 -35.78
N VAL A 206 -3.41 7.89 -35.18
CA VAL A 206 -3.44 7.69 -33.73
C VAL A 206 -2.39 8.59 -33.08
N PRO A 207 -2.74 9.32 -32.00
CA PRO A 207 -1.77 10.12 -31.23
C PRO A 207 -0.65 9.25 -30.64
N ASP A 208 0.51 9.86 -30.43
CA ASP A 208 1.63 9.18 -29.77
C ASP A 208 1.21 8.59 -28.41
N GLY A 209 1.59 7.35 -28.15
CA GLY A 209 1.27 6.62 -26.92
C GLY A 209 -0.11 5.92 -26.91
N GLN A 210 -0.88 6.02 -28.00
CA GLN A 210 -2.17 5.33 -28.14
C GLN A 210 -2.14 4.23 -29.21
N ALA A 211 -3.17 3.40 -29.24
CA ALA A 211 -3.42 2.40 -30.26
C ALA A 211 -4.81 2.59 -30.90
N CYS A 212 -5.02 2.09 -32.12
CA CYS A 212 -6.34 2.07 -32.74
C CYS A 212 -7.10 0.82 -32.33
N CYS A 213 -8.17 0.98 -31.54
CA CYS A 213 -9.03 -0.13 -31.14
C CYS A 213 -10.46 0.11 -31.63
N ALA A 214 -10.96 -0.78 -32.48
CA ALA A 214 -12.28 -0.68 -33.11
C ALA A 214 -12.55 0.69 -33.76
N GLY A 215 -11.52 1.27 -34.39
CA GLY A 215 -11.59 2.56 -35.08
C GLY A 215 -11.56 3.77 -34.17
N LYS A 216 -11.12 3.61 -32.90
CA LYS A 216 -10.91 4.71 -31.96
C LYS A 216 -9.49 4.68 -31.40
N PRO A 217 -8.81 5.83 -31.33
CA PRO A 217 -7.59 5.95 -30.56
C PRO A 217 -7.87 5.72 -29.06
N VAL A 218 -7.11 4.82 -28.44
CA VAL A 218 -7.21 4.50 -27.01
C VAL A 218 -5.82 4.37 -26.38
N ASP A 219 -5.68 4.77 -25.13
CA ASP A 219 -4.45 4.55 -24.37
C ASP A 219 -4.51 3.18 -23.69
N LEU A 220 -3.69 2.24 -24.18
CA LEU A 220 -3.65 0.86 -23.67
C LEU A 220 -3.11 0.76 -22.23
N ASN A 221 -2.58 1.83 -21.65
CA ASN A 221 -2.07 1.84 -20.27
C ASN A 221 -3.11 2.30 -19.26
N THR A 222 -4.18 2.94 -19.70
CA THR A 222 -5.20 3.53 -18.81
C THR A 222 -6.62 3.12 -19.16
N ASP A 223 -6.87 2.63 -20.38
CA ASP A 223 -8.16 2.12 -20.81
C ASP A 223 -8.42 0.70 -20.27
N GLY A 224 -9.35 0.58 -19.34
CA GLY A 224 -9.70 -0.70 -18.70
C GLY A 224 -10.35 -1.73 -19.63
N GLN A 225 -10.83 -1.34 -20.81
CA GLN A 225 -11.45 -2.26 -21.79
C GLN A 225 -10.45 -2.73 -22.85
N ASN A 226 -9.31 -2.07 -22.97
CA ASN A 226 -8.27 -2.34 -23.96
C ASN A 226 -6.88 -2.40 -23.30
N CYS A 227 -6.83 -2.80 -22.03
CA CYS A 227 -5.60 -2.72 -21.26
C CYS A 227 -4.52 -3.66 -21.82
N GLY A 228 -3.38 -3.11 -22.19
CA GLY A 228 -2.26 -3.81 -22.84
C GLY A 228 -2.50 -4.20 -24.30
N ALA A 229 -3.75 -4.44 -24.71
CA ALA A 229 -4.14 -4.76 -26.09
C ALA A 229 -5.62 -4.47 -26.36
N CYS A 230 -5.96 -4.19 -27.62
CA CYS A 230 -7.35 -3.97 -28.03
C CYS A 230 -8.25 -5.16 -27.70
N GLY A 231 -9.42 -4.90 -27.12
CA GLY A 231 -10.38 -5.92 -26.71
C GLY A 231 -9.91 -6.80 -25.55
N ASN A 232 -8.80 -6.47 -24.90
CA ASN A 232 -8.29 -7.18 -23.72
C ASN A 232 -8.96 -6.70 -22.43
N ALA A 233 -10.29 -6.55 -22.46
CA ALA A 233 -11.07 -6.31 -21.27
C ALA A 233 -10.88 -7.50 -20.33
N GLY A 234 -10.59 -7.24 -19.06
CA GLY A 234 -10.56 -8.29 -18.06
C GLY A 234 -11.95 -8.94 -17.89
N PRO A 235 -12.05 -10.05 -17.14
CA PRO A 235 -13.35 -10.61 -16.74
C PRO A 235 -14.25 -9.53 -16.12
N GLU A 236 -15.57 -9.71 -16.15
CA GLU A 236 -16.48 -8.76 -15.50
C GLU A 236 -16.06 -8.48 -14.05
N GLY A 237 -15.75 -7.22 -13.73
CA GLY A 237 -15.19 -6.79 -12.44
C GLY A 237 -13.73 -6.29 -12.49
N TYR A 238 -12.97 -6.65 -13.54
CA TYR A 238 -11.59 -6.23 -13.76
C TYR A 238 -11.57 -5.06 -14.74
N ASN A 239 -11.82 -3.83 -14.24
CA ASN A 239 -11.93 -2.63 -15.08
C ASN A 239 -10.78 -1.64 -14.91
N THR A 240 -9.80 -1.93 -14.06
CA THR A 240 -8.69 -1.02 -13.80
C THR A 240 -7.45 -1.49 -14.53
N CYS A 241 -6.89 -0.61 -15.35
CA CYS A 241 -5.66 -0.84 -16.09
C CYS A 241 -4.49 -0.22 -15.32
N CYS A 242 -3.53 -1.04 -14.89
CA CYS A 242 -2.32 -0.59 -14.22
C CYS A 242 -1.12 -0.98 -15.07
N GLU A 243 -0.41 0.01 -15.62
CA GLU A 243 0.76 -0.17 -16.49
C GLU A 243 0.51 -1.16 -17.66
N GLY A 244 -0.68 -1.11 -18.27
CA GLY A 244 -1.05 -1.99 -19.38
C GLY A 244 -1.44 -3.41 -18.96
N VAL A 245 -1.68 -3.66 -17.67
CA VAL A 245 -2.21 -4.93 -17.15
C VAL A 245 -3.57 -4.71 -16.49
N SER A 246 -4.58 -5.49 -16.91
CA SER A 246 -5.90 -5.51 -16.28
C SER A 246 -5.80 -6.17 -14.91
N VAL A 247 -6.16 -5.45 -13.86
CA VAL A 247 -6.09 -5.93 -12.47
C VAL A 247 -7.44 -5.77 -11.77
N ASP A 248 -7.76 -6.72 -10.88
CA ASP A 248 -8.86 -6.56 -9.95
C ASP A 248 -8.34 -5.90 -8.67
N VAL A 249 -8.51 -4.59 -8.61
CA VAL A 249 -8.10 -3.78 -7.47
C VAL A 249 -8.81 -4.15 -6.17
N LEU A 250 -9.86 -4.99 -6.22
CA LEU A 250 -10.56 -5.41 -5.02
C LEU A 250 -9.84 -6.52 -4.25
N ILE A 251 -9.00 -7.30 -4.94
CA ILE A 251 -8.30 -8.46 -4.38
C ILE A 251 -6.78 -8.45 -4.66
N ASP A 252 -6.30 -7.63 -5.60
CA ASP A 252 -4.89 -7.56 -5.96
C ASP A 252 -4.06 -6.86 -4.86
N PRO A 253 -3.10 -7.56 -4.23
CA PRO A 253 -2.23 -6.97 -3.21
C PRO A 253 -1.28 -5.89 -3.75
N GLN A 254 -0.98 -5.87 -5.05
CA GLN A 254 -0.08 -4.86 -5.62
C GLN A 254 -0.81 -3.57 -6.03
N ASN A 255 -2.13 -3.65 -6.23
CA ASN A 255 -2.96 -2.57 -6.76
C ASN A 255 -4.25 -2.41 -5.95
N CYS A 256 -4.14 -2.40 -4.62
CA CYS A 256 -5.30 -2.51 -3.74
C CYS A 256 -6.13 -1.21 -3.68
N GLY A 257 -7.33 -1.25 -4.25
CA GLY A 257 -8.24 -0.12 -4.37
C GLY A 257 -7.89 0.87 -5.50
N ALA A 258 -6.61 0.93 -5.90
CA ALA A 258 -6.11 1.70 -7.04
C ALA A 258 -4.71 1.18 -7.47
N CYS A 259 -4.27 1.58 -8.66
CA CYS A 259 -2.92 1.27 -9.14
C CYS A 259 -1.84 1.78 -8.18
N ASP A 260 -0.76 1.01 -8.06
CA ASP A 260 0.42 1.28 -7.21
C ASP A 260 0.14 1.36 -5.70
N VAL A 261 -1.06 0.98 -5.25
CA VAL A 261 -1.38 0.85 -3.82
C VAL A 261 -0.97 -0.53 -3.32
N ARG A 262 0.30 -0.66 -2.94
CA ARG A 262 0.87 -1.92 -2.43
C ARG A 262 0.49 -2.17 -0.97
N VAL A 263 -0.03 -3.35 -0.65
CA VAL A 263 -0.21 -3.76 0.76
C VAL A 263 1.13 -4.02 1.43
N GLY A 264 1.26 -3.54 2.66
CA GLY A 264 2.42 -3.80 3.52
C GLY A 264 2.41 -5.21 4.14
N PRO A 265 3.49 -5.58 4.86
CA PRO A 265 3.62 -6.90 5.50
C PRO A 265 2.45 -7.22 6.44
N GLY A 266 1.99 -8.48 6.42
CA GLY A 266 0.88 -8.94 7.27
C GLY A 266 -0.51 -8.42 6.85
N ARG A 267 -0.63 -7.78 5.69
CA ARG A 267 -1.90 -7.31 5.13
C ARG A 267 -2.17 -7.93 3.77
N THR A 268 -3.44 -7.96 3.38
CA THR A 268 -3.89 -8.32 2.03
C THR A 268 -4.93 -7.31 1.54
N CYS A 269 -5.29 -7.38 0.27
CA CYS A 269 -6.37 -6.57 -0.25
C CYS A 269 -7.73 -7.23 -0.02
N CYS A 270 -8.57 -6.63 0.81
CA CYS A 270 -9.94 -7.09 1.05
C CYS A 270 -10.92 -6.03 0.57
N ALA A 271 -11.64 -6.32 -0.52
CA ALA A 271 -12.61 -5.43 -1.13
C ALA A 271 -12.04 -4.02 -1.42
N GLY A 272 -10.82 -3.98 -1.95
CA GLY A 272 -10.14 -2.74 -2.34
C GLY A 272 -9.53 -1.97 -1.18
N LYS A 273 -9.41 -2.59 0.01
CA LYS A 273 -8.79 -1.97 1.19
C LYS A 273 -7.61 -2.80 1.71
N PRO A 274 -6.47 -2.16 2.00
CA PRO A 274 -5.36 -2.78 2.72
C PRO A 274 -5.74 -3.21 4.15
N THR A 275 -6.02 -4.49 4.33
CA THR A 275 -6.59 -5.03 5.57
C THR A 275 -5.65 -6.07 6.21
N SER A 276 -5.54 -6.03 7.54
CA SER A 276 -4.76 -7.02 8.31
C SER A 276 -5.58 -8.29 8.51
N VAL A 277 -5.19 -9.39 7.86
CA VAL A 277 -5.83 -10.69 8.12
C VAL A 277 -5.39 -11.30 9.46
N TRP A 278 -4.48 -10.65 10.17
CA TRP A 278 -3.92 -11.15 11.44
C TRP A 278 -4.68 -10.65 12.67
N THR A 279 -5.32 -9.50 12.54
CA THR A 279 -5.92 -8.78 13.67
C THR A 279 -7.32 -8.23 13.37
N ASP A 280 -7.75 -8.18 12.09
CA ASP A 280 -9.07 -7.66 11.72
C ASP A 280 -10.15 -8.73 11.97
N PRO A 281 -11.13 -8.46 12.87
CA PRO A 281 -12.19 -9.41 13.20
C PRO A 281 -13.11 -9.77 12.03
N GLN A 282 -13.20 -8.94 10.99
CA GLN A 282 -14.06 -9.18 9.83
C GLN A 282 -13.34 -9.92 8.69
N ASN A 283 -12.01 -10.09 8.80
CA ASN A 283 -11.16 -10.64 7.74
C ASN A 283 -10.10 -11.58 8.30
N CYS A 284 -10.46 -12.41 9.28
CA CYS A 284 -9.51 -13.19 10.06
C CYS A 284 -8.96 -14.38 9.29
N GLY A 285 -7.64 -14.44 9.08
CA GLY A 285 -6.96 -15.45 8.28
C GLY A 285 -7.18 -15.29 6.77
N SER A 286 -8.35 -14.80 6.34
CA SER A 286 -8.68 -14.49 4.95
C SER A 286 -9.80 -13.42 4.87
N CYS A 287 -9.90 -12.74 3.72
CA CYS A 287 -10.92 -11.72 3.51
C CYS A 287 -12.35 -12.26 3.67
N GLY A 288 -13.21 -11.49 4.34
CA GLY A 288 -14.61 -11.84 4.58
C GLY A 288 -14.84 -12.94 5.62
N ASN A 289 -13.78 -13.49 6.22
CA ASN A 289 -13.90 -14.45 7.30
C ASN A 289 -14.09 -13.73 8.65
N ALA A 290 -15.35 -13.39 8.95
CA ALA A 290 -15.70 -12.74 10.20
C ALA A 290 -15.61 -13.71 11.38
N VAL A 291 -14.98 -13.28 12.47
CA VAL A 291 -14.94 -14.02 13.73
C VAL A 291 -16.32 -14.02 14.39
N PRO A 292 -16.74 -15.12 15.03
CA PRO A 292 -17.98 -15.16 15.81
C PRO A 292 -17.99 -14.18 16.99
N ASP A 293 -19.18 -13.82 17.45
CA ASP A 293 -19.36 -12.98 18.65
C ASP A 293 -18.62 -13.58 19.87
N GLY A 294 -17.91 -12.73 20.61
CA GLY A 294 -17.08 -13.14 21.75
C GLY A 294 -15.68 -13.61 21.39
N GLN A 295 -15.35 -13.73 20.09
CA GLN A 295 -14.01 -14.05 19.61
C GLN A 295 -13.30 -12.81 19.02
N GLY A 296 -11.97 -12.85 18.99
CA GLY A 296 -11.12 -11.89 18.30
C GLY A 296 -10.26 -12.58 17.24
N CYS A 297 -9.70 -11.81 16.31
CA CYS A 297 -8.75 -12.34 15.36
C CYS A 297 -7.32 -12.23 15.91
N CYS A 298 -6.75 -13.33 16.38
CA CYS A 298 -5.42 -13.34 16.98
C CYS A 298 -4.47 -14.15 16.09
N ALA A 299 -3.47 -13.46 15.55
CA ALA A 299 -2.51 -14.03 14.60
C ALA A 299 -3.16 -14.75 13.40
N GLY A 300 -4.29 -14.23 12.93
CA GLY A 300 -5.04 -14.78 11.79
C GLY A 300 -5.92 -15.98 12.11
N MET A 301 -6.13 -16.28 13.40
CA MET A 301 -7.03 -17.31 13.86
C MET A 301 -8.13 -16.71 14.75
N PRO A 302 -9.39 -17.14 14.62
CA PRO A 302 -10.42 -16.82 15.59
C PRO A 302 -10.05 -17.42 16.96
N THR A 303 -10.03 -16.57 17.98
CA THR A 303 -9.65 -16.93 19.35
C THR A 303 -10.76 -16.51 20.30
N ASP A 304 -11.16 -17.41 21.19
CA ASP A 304 -12.14 -17.11 22.25
C ASP A 304 -11.54 -16.16 23.29
N LEU A 305 -12.02 -14.92 23.29
CA LEU A 305 -11.51 -13.88 24.18
C LEU A 305 -11.96 -14.08 25.63
N ALA A 306 -12.92 -14.99 25.89
CA ALA A 306 -13.43 -15.28 27.21
C ALA A 306 -12.69 -16.41 27.93
N THR A 307 -11.99 -17.28 27.19
CA THR A 307 -11.30 -18.46 27.76
C THR A 307 -9.81 -18.51 27.45
N ASP A 308 -9.31 -17.76 26.45
CA ASP A 308 -7.88 -17.64 26.20
C ASP A 308 -7.25 -16.56 27.09
N ASP A 309 -6.56 -17.00 28.14
CA ASP A 309 -5.84 -16.13 29.07
C ASP A 309 -4.75 -15.28 28.40
N LEU A 310 -4.20 -15.66 27.25
CA LEU A 310 -3.17 -14.86 26.57
C LEU A 310 -3.74 -13.72 25.72
N ASN A 311 -5.01 -13.75 25.38
CA ASN A 311 -5.65 -12.78 24.49
C ASN A 311 -6.96 -12.24 25.09
N CYS A 312 -7.08 -12.25 26.42
CA CYS A 312 -8.34 -11.95 27.09
C CYS A 312 -8.85 -10.54 26.76
N GLY A 313 -10.11 -10.45 26.29
CA GLY A 313 -10.80 -9.20 25.96
C GLY A 313 -10.36 -8.45 24.69
N ALA A 314 -9.13 -8.63 24.24
CA ALA A 314 -8.67 -8.20 22.93
C ALA A 314 -7.39 -8.96 22.53
N CYS A 315 -7.21 -9.20 21.23
CA CYS A 315 -5.94 -9.71 20.72
C CYS A 315 -4.81 -8.70 20.98
N ASP A 316 -3.58 -9.22 21.18
CA ASP A 316 -2.41 -8.48 21.69
C ASP A 316 -2.51 -8.02 23.15
N SER A 317 -3.55 -8.46 23.91
CA SER A 317 -3.68 -8.22 25.35
C SER A 317 -3.39 -9.49 26.14
N VAL A 318 -2.16 -9.59 26.64
CA VAL A 318 -1.78 -10.66 27.57
C VAL A 318 -2.40 -10.39 28.93
N THR A 319 -3.09 -11.37 29.52
CA THR A 319 -3.60 -11.25 30.89
C THR A 319 -2.43 -10.91 31.83
N PRO A 320 -2.48 -9.77 32.53
CA PRO A 320 -1.44 -9.38 33.47
C PRO A 320 -1.19 -10.45 34.52
N HIS A 321 0.06 -10.59 34.96
CA HIS A 321 0.42 -11.56 35.98
C HIS A 321 -0.42 -11.37 37.25
N GLY A 322 -1.10 -12.44 37.70
CA GLY A 322 -1.98 -12.43 38.87
C GLY A 322 -3.45 -12.16 38.57
N GLN A 323 -3.81 -11.91 37.31
CA GLN A 323 -5.20 -11.80 36.85
C GLN A 323 -5.66 -13.08 36.15
N THR A 324 -6.97 -13.21 35.96
CA THR A 324 -7.63 -14.34 35.28
C THR A 324 -8.61 -13.81 34.23
N CYS A 325 -8.76 -14.51 33.10
CA CYS A 325 -9.74 -14.13 32.11
C CYS A 325 -11.17 -14.46 32.56
N CYS A 326 -12.03 -13.44 32.65
CA CYS A 326 -13.43 -13.58 33.06
C CYS A 326 -14.33 -12.83 32.08
N ALA A 327 -15.20 -13.57 31.38
CA ALA A 327 -16.17 -13.01 30.43
C ALA A 327 -15.55 -12.00 29.45
N GLY A 328 -14.36 -12.30 28.94
CA GLY A 328 -13.67 -11.43 28.00
C GLY A 328 -12.92 -10.26 28.64
N LYS A 329 -12.57 -10.33 29.93
CA LYS A 329 -11.80 -9.29 30.62
C LYS A 329 -10.80 -9.90 31.58
N SER A 330 -9.57 -9.40 31.59
CA SER A 330 -8.61 -9.74 32.62
C SER A 330 -9.00 -9.06 33.93
N VAL A 331 -9.22 -9.85 34.98
CA VAL A 331 -9.66 -9.36 36.28
C VAL A 331 -8.82 -9.98 37.39
N ASP A 332 -8.63 -9.24 38.48
CA ASP A 332 -8.04 -9.77 39.70
C ASP A 332 -9.14 -10.44 40.54
N LEU A 333 -9.13 -11.76 40.61
CA LEU A 333 -10.13 -12.54 41.34
C LEU A 333 -10.15 -12.27 42.85
N GLN A 334 -9.14 -11.60 43.40
CA GLN A 334 -9.07 -11.26 44.83
C GLN A 334 -9.72 -9.91 45.15
N THR A 335 -9.83 -9.02 44.16
CA THR A 335 -10.25 -7.64 44.37
C THR A 335 -11.43 -7.22 43.49
N ASP A 336 -11.73 -7.94 42.41
CA ASP A 336 -12.89 -7.68 41.56
C ASP A 336 -14.16 -8.32 42.16
N PRO A 337 -15.09 -7.51 42.69
CA PRO A 337 -16.32 -8.02 43.29
C PRO A 337 -17.30 -8.58 42.25
N GLN A 338 -17.15 -8.34 40.95
CA GLN A 338 -18.05 -8.91 39.94
C GLN A 338 -17.61 -10.30 39.47
N ASN A 339 -16.36 -10.66 39.73
CA ASN A 339 -15.75 -11.90 39.22
C ASN A 339 -15.08 -12.72 40.33
N CYS A 340 -15.40 -12.44 41.59
CA CYS A 340 -14.73 -13.02 42.75
C CYS A 340 -14.82 -14.55 42.74
N GLY A 341 -13.67 -15.23 42.75
CA GLY A 341 -13.62 -16.69 42.82
C GLY A 341 -14.18 -17.39 41.59
N SER A 342 -13.29 -17.67 40.65
CA SER A 342 -13.53 -18.53 39.48
C SER A 342 -14.50 -17.98 38.42
N CYS A 343 -14.64 -16.64 38.31
CA CYS A 343 -15.31 -15.88 37.25
C CYS A 343 -16.85 -15.70 37.33
N GLY A 344 -17.33 -14.51 36.94
CA GLY A 344 -18.76 -14.15 36.78
C GLY A 344 -19.62 -14.10 38.04
N ASN A 345 -19.05 -14.36 39.21
CA ASN A 345 -19.78 -14.37 40.48
C ASN A 345 -19.81 -12.97 41.07
N ALA A 346 -20.88 -12.23 40.74
CA ALA A 346 -21.18 -10.98 41.40
C ALA A 346 -21.28 -11.23 42.92
N VAL A 347 -20.45 -10.55 43.68
CA VAL A 347 -20.49 -10.53 45.14
C VAL A 347 -21.89 -10.01 45.53
N PRO A 348 -22.68 -10.80 46.28
CA PRO A 348 -24.00 -10.40 46.72
C PRO A 348 -23.97 -9.13 47.58
N ASP A 349 -25.06 -8.35 47.57
CA ASP A 349 -25.20 -7.17 48.42
C ASP A 349 -24.91 -7.50 49.90
N GLY A 350 -24.01 -6.73 50.51
CA GLY A 350 -23.57 -6.91 51.89
C GLY A 350 -22.34 -7.80 52.09
N GLN A 351 -21.83 -8.44 51.03
CA GLN A 351 -20.60 -9.25 51.07
C GLN A 351 -19.40 -8.51 50.45
N ALA A 352 -18.19 -9.04 50.67
CA ALA A 352 -16.95 -8.55 50.07
C ALA A 352 -16.16 -9.71 49.44
N CYS A 353 -15.33 -9.42 48.43
CA CYS A 353 -14.40 -10.41 47.88
C CYS A 353 -13.19 -10.58 48.81
N CYS A 354 -13.00 -11.79 49.34
CA CYS A 354 -11.94 -12.13 50.28
C CYS A 354 -11.21 -13.39 49.83
N GLY A 355 -9.92 -13.27 49.50
CA GLY A 355 -9.12 -14.45 49.10
C GLY A 355 -9.68 -15.19 47.88
N GLY A 356 -10.41 -14.49 47.01
CA GLY A 356 -11.08 -15.10 45.88
C GLY A 356 -12.40 -15.81 46.21
N MET A 357 -13.10 -15.43 47.28
CA MET A 357 -14.47 -15.88 47.54
C MET A 357 -15.34 -14.73 48.09
N PRO A 358 -16.61 -14.61 47.68
CA PRO A 358 -17.56 -13.72 48.34
C PRO A 358 -17.75 -14.16 49.80
N VAL A 359 -17.54 -13.25 50.75
CA VAL A 359 -17.78 -13.50 52.18
C VAL A 359 -18.62 -12.39 52.79
N ASP A 360 -19.54 -12.77 53.67
CA ASP A 360 -20.23 -11.81 54.52
C ASP A 360 -19.30 -11.43 55.69
N LEU A 361 -18.71 -10.25 55.61
CA LEU A 361 -17.80 -9.75 56.65
C LEU A 361 -18.51 -9.54 58.00
N ALA A 362 -19.83 -9.35 58.02
CA ALA A 362 -20.60 -9.15 59.24
C ALA A 362 -20.86 -10.45 60.02
N THR A 363 -20.86 -11.61 59.34
CA THR A 363 -21.26 -12.89 59.94
C THR A 363 -20.22 -14.01 59.84
N ASP A 364 -19.20 -13.89 58.99
CA ASP A 364 -18.11 -14.87 58.88
C ASP A 364 -16.85 -14.43 59.67
N PRO A 365 -16.58 -15.04 60.86
CA PRO A 365 -15.46 -14.67 61.70
C PRO A 365 -14.10 -15.14 61.17
N SER A 366 -14.06 -16.01 60.16
CA SER A 366 -12.83 -16.68 59.72
C SER A 366 -11.91 -15.82 58.85
N HIS A 367 -12.39 -14.67 58.37
CA HIS A 367 -11.68 -13.77 57.45
C HIS A 367 -11.34 -12.40 58.05
N CYS A 368 -11.51 -12.25 59.36
CA CYS A 368 -11.24 -11.05 60.14
C CYS A 368 -9.76 -10.64 60.05
N GLY A 369 -9.48 -9.45 59.49
CA GLY A 369 -8.11 -8.90 59.34
C GLY A 369 -7.41 -9.19 58.01
N SER A 370 -8.00 -10.01 57.12
CA SER A 370 -7.39 -10.38 55.83
C SER A 370 -7.82 -9.49 54.66
N CYS A 371 -9.04 -8.94 54.68
CA CYS A 371 -9.61 -8.19 53.54
C CYS A 371 -10.54 -7.02 53.94
N GLY A 372 -10.46 -6.55 55.19
CA GLY A 372 -11.15 -5.34 55.67
C GLY A 372 -11.73 -5.52 57.07
N ASN A 373 -11.64 -4.47 57.90
CA ASN A 373 -12.13 -4.46 59.29
C ASN A 373 -13.65 -4.22 59.37
N ALA A 374 -14.46 -5.08 58.76
CA ALA A 374 -15.92 -4.95 58.84
C ALA A 374 -16.51 -6.01 59.78
N ILE A 375 -16.20 -5.91 61.08
CA ILE A 375 -16.92 -6.61 62.16
C ILE A 375 -17.93 -5.65 62.81
N PRO A 376 -18.98 -6.14 63.48
CA PRO A 376 -19.86 -5.28 64.27
C PRO A 376 -19.06 -4.35 65.18
N HIS A 377 -19.43 -3.06 65.25
CA HIS A 377 -18.63 -2.01 65.89
C HIS A 377 -18.27 -2.26 67.38
N TRP A 378 -18.93 -3.21 68.04
CA TRP A 378 -18.65 -3.64 69.42
C TRP A 378 -17.62 -4.78 69.52
N LEU A 379 -17.17 -5.37 68.42
CA LEU A 379 -16.09 -6.36 68.36
C LEU A 379 -14.79 -5.71 67.83
N THR A 380 -13.65 -6.31 68.14
CA THR A 380 -12.32 -5.95 67.59
C THR A 380 -11.68 -7.18 66.94
N CYS A 381 -11.00 -6.99 65.80
CA CYS A 381 -10.29 -8.07 65.12
C CYS A 381 -8.99 -8.40 65.87
N CYS A 382 -8.96 -9.58 66.49
CA CYS A 382 -7.85 -10.08 67.31
C CYS A 382 -7.28 -11.35 66.68
N ALA A 383 -6.09 -11.25 66.07
CA ALA A 383 -5.37 -12.38 65.49
C ALA A 383 -6.21 -13.28 64.55
N GLY A 384 -7.02 -12.67 63.68
CA GLY A 384 -7.84 -13.41 62.72
C GLY A 384 -9.29 -13.68 63.16
N LYS A 385 -9.69 -13.29 64.39
CA LYS A 385 -11.02 -13.58 64.94
C LYS A 385 -11.68 -12.34 65.59
N PRO A 386 -13.02 -12.18 65.51
CA PRO A 386 -13.73 -11.15 66.25
C PRO A 386 -13.75 -11.46 67.76
N SER A 387 -13.32 -10.50 68.58
CA SER A 387 -13.34 -10.60 70.04
C SER A 387 -13.95 -9.35 70.69
N ASP A 388 -14.69 -9.54 71.77
CA ASP A 388 -15.20 -8.44 72.62
C ASP A 388 -14.11 -8.03 73.63
N ARG A 389 -13.72 -6.75 73.60
CA ARG A 389 -12.64 -6.21 74.43
C ARG A 389 -13.04 -6.05 75.91
N SER A 390 -14.33 -6.16 76.24
CA SER A 390 -14.88 -5.87 77.56
C SER A 390 -15.10 -7.10 78.45
N SER A 391 -15.11 -8.31 77.88
CA SER A 391 -15.56 -9.53 78.58
C SER A 391 -14.56 -10.69 78.58
N ASP A 392 -13.44 -10.61 77.84
CA ASP A 392 -12.46 -11.70 77.73
C ASP A 392 -11.03 -11.31 78.21
N PRO A 393 -10.63 -11.72 79.44
CA PRO A 393 -9.32 -11.43 80.03
C PRO A 393 -8.14 -12.11 79.33
N GLN A 394 -8.38 -13.08 78.44
CA GLN A 394 -7.32 -13.87 77.77
C GLN A 394 -6.61 -13.09 76.65
N ASN A 395 -7.13 -11.92 76.24
CA ASN A 395 -6.59 -11.14 75.13
C ASN A 395 -5.58 -10.05 75.57
N CYS A 396 -5.18 -10.07 76.86
CA CYS A 396 -4.17 -9.17 77.43
C CYS A 396 -2.85 -9.25 76.64
N GLY A 397 -2.36 -8.11 76.13
CA GLY A 397 -1.12 -8.05 75.34
C GLY A 397 -1.27 -8.30 73.83
N ARG A 398 -2.38 -8.86 73.33
CA ARG A 398 -2.65 -8.99 71.88
C ARG A 398 -3.54 -7.88 71.31
N CYS A 399 -4.49 -7.35 72.10
CA CYS A 399 -5.47 -6.36 71.61
C CYS A 399 -5.56 -5.07 72.46
N GLY A 400 -4.58 -4.82 73.33
CA GLY A 400 -4.50 -3.66 74.24
C GLY A 400 -4.87 -3.98 75.70
N SER A 401 -4.44 -3.12 76.62
CA SER A 401 -4.43 -3.32 78.09
C SER A 401 -5.79 -3.05 78.76
N VAL A 402 -6.76 -3.96 78.66
CA VAL A 402 -7.99 -3.91 79.46
C VAL A 402 -7.99 -5.09 80.43
N VAL A 403 -7.93 -4.83 81.74
CA VAL A 403 -8.00 -5.82 82.82
C VAL A 403 -8.92 -5.34 83.96
N PRO A 404 -9.49 -6.24 84.78
CA PRO A 404 -10.33 -5.88 85.93
C PRO A 404 -9.62 -5.01 86.97
N GLU A 405 -10.39 -4.27 87.78
CA GLU A 405 -9.86 -3.42 88.86
C GLU A 405 -9.06 -4.27 89.88
N GLY A 406 -7.83 -3.83 90.21
CA GLY A 406 -6.90 -4.54 91.09
C GLY A 406 -5.98 -5.56 90.38
N TRP A 407 -6.17 -5.79 89.08
CA TRP A 407 -5.32 -6.65 88.26
C TRP A 407 -4.39 -5.83 87.36
N ALA A 408 -3.27 -6.41 86.93
CA ALA A 408 -2.36 -5.83 85.96
C ALA A 408 -2.01 -6.82 84.84
N CYS A 409 -1.70 -6.30 83.64
CA CYS A 409 -1.19 -7.11 82.53
C CYS A 409 0.33 -7.33 82.73
N CYS A 410 0.74 -8.51 83.20
CA CYS A 410 2.14 -8.89 83.30
C CYS A 410 2.46 -9.90 82.17
N GLN A 411 3.29 -9.50 81.20
CA GLN A 411 3.72 -10.31 80.04
C GLN A 411 2.60 -11.03 79.25
N GLY A 412 1.48 -10.36 79.01
CA GLY A 412 0.37 -10.93 78.22
C GLY A 412 -0.63 -11.76 79.04
N HIS A 413 -0.51 -11.77 80.36
CA HIS A 413 -1.47 -12.40 81.27
C HIS A 413 -1.97 -11.40 82.32
N ALA A 414 -3.25 -11.49 82.69
CA ALA A 414 -3.81 -10.71 83.78
C ALA A 414 -3.45 -11.34 85.14
N ALA A 415 -2.96 -10.56 86.10
CA ALA A 415 -2.60 -11.04 87.44
C ALA A 415 -3.14 -10.14 88.57
N ASP A 416 -3.57 -10.76 89.67
CA ASP A 416 -4.04 -10.12 90.91
C ASP A 416 -2.85 -9.64 91.77
N LEU A 417 -2.74 -8.33 91.99
CA LEU A 417 -1.61 -7.72 92.67
C LEU A 417 -1.61 -7.93 94.21
N GLN A 418 -2.67 -8.48 94.79
CA GLN A 418 -2.78 -8.61 96.25
C GLN A 418 -2.48 -10.03 96.79
N LYS A 419 -2.46 -11.05 95.91
CA LYS A 419 -2.46 -12.46 96.34
C LYS A 419 -1.26 -13.30 95.89
N SER A 420 -0.31 -12.74 95.13
CA SER A 420 0.80 -13.53 94.56
C SER A 420 2.18 -13.06 95.05
N PRO A 421 2.76 -13.73 96.07
CA PRO A 421 4.09 -13.43 96.63
C PRO A 421 5.25 -13.57 95.62
N GLU A 422 5.09 -14.38 94.57
CA GLU A 422 6.13 -14.63 93.54
C GLU A 422 6.47 -13.42 92.64
N HIS A 423 5.84 -12.26 92.84
CA HIS A 423 6.03 -11.08 92.00
C HIS A 423 6.69 -9.87 92.72
N CYS A 424 7.22 -10.03 93.95
CA CYS A 424 8.08 -9.02 94.60
C CYS A 424 9.28 -8.71 93.67
N GLY A 425 9.28 -7.50 93.08
CA GLY A 425 10.30 -7.03 92.12
C GLY A 425 9.96 -7.14 90.63
N ARG A 426 8.81 -7.70 90.21
CA ARG A 426 8.45 -7.88 88.78
C ARG A 426 7.39 -6.93 88.23
N CYS A 427 6.39 -6.55 89.03
CA CYS A 427 5.31 -5.66 88.56
C CYS A 427 5.16 -4.34 89.34
N PHE A 428 5.75 -4.12 90.55
CA PHE A 428 6.11 -2.84 91.25
C PHE A 428 6.51 -3.10 92.74
N ASN A 429 7.21 -2.16 93.42
CA ASN A 429 7.96 -2.35 94.68
C ASN A 429 7.19 -2.14 96.03
N SER A 430 5.87 -2.02 96.02
CA SER A 430 5.10 -1.69 97.24
C SER A 430 4.57 -2.92 97.97
N VAL A 431 5.23 -3.32 99.06
CA VAL A 431 4.70 -4.27 100.07
C VAL A 431 4.04 -3.52 101.23
N GLY A 432 3.00 -4.11 101.84
CA GLY A 432 2.18 -3.45 102.87
C GLY A 432 2.93 -2.99 104.14
N ARG A 433 2.35 -2.03 104.89
CA ARG A 433 2.94 -1.36 106.07
C ARG A 433 3.67 -2.33 107.02
N GLY A 434 4.89 -1.97 107.40
CA GLY A 434 5.74 -2.72 108.35
C GLY A 434 6.69 -3.74 107.71
N ASN A 435 6.58 -3.99 106.40
CA ASN A 435 7.44 -4.92 105.67
C ASN A 435 8.28 -4.22 104.59
N ILE A 436 9.43 -4.81 104.26
CA ILE A 436 10.29 -4.42 103.13
C ILE A 436 10.57 -5.65 102.25
N CYS A 437 10.81 -5.45 100.94
CA CYS A 437 11.37 -6.50 100.08
C CYS A 437 12.89 -6.50 100.25
N CYS A 438 13.48 -7.58 100.77
CA CYS A 438 14.94 -7.80 100.82
C CYS A 438 15.24 -9.11 100.08
N ASP A 439 16.14 -9.07 99.07
CA ASP A 439 16.51 -10.21 98.21
C ASP A 439 15.35 -11.02 97.62
N GLY A 440 14.30 -10.34 97.14
CA GLY A 440 13.14 -10.99 96.51
C GLY A 440 12.16 -11.63 97.47
N ALA A 441 12.38 -11.49 98.79
CA ALA A 441 11.47 -11.96 99.83
C ALA A 441 10.91 -10.80 100.66
N LYS A 442 9.69 -10.98 101.17
CA LYS A 442 9.04 -10.04 102.11
C LYS A 442 9.58 -10.28 103.52
N VAL A 443 10.16 -9.26 104.16
CA VAL A 443 10.66 -9.32 105.55
C VAL A 443 10.13 -8.17 106.41
N GLU A 444 10.07 -8.37 107.72
CA GLU A 444 9.56 -7.40 108.70
C GLU A 444 10.68 -6.45 109.19
N ALA A 445 10.44 -5.15 109.22
CA ALA A 445 11.46 -4.17 109.58
C ALA A 445 11.67 -4.10 111.11
N GLY A 446 12.90 -4.38 111.59
CA GLY A 446 13.32 -4.12 112.98
C GLY A 446 13.55 -5.34 113.89
N SER A 447 13.31 -6.57 113.44
CA SER A 447 13.35 -7.76 114.30
C SER A 447 14.69 -8.53 114.33
N ASN A 448 15.66 -8.19 113.46
CA ASN A 448 16.91 -8.95 113.31
C ASN A 448 18.17 -8.05 113.26
N PRO A 449 19.16 -8.25 114.14
CA PRO A 449 20.45 -7.53 114.13
C PRO A 449 21.24 -7.69 112.82
N ASN A 450 21.04 -8.77 112.06
CA ASN A 450 21.75 -9.02 110.79
C ASN A 450 21.30 -8.10 109.64
N ASN A 451 20.28 -7.26 109.88
CA ASN A 451 19.82 -6.29 108.89
C ASN A 451 20.73 -5.04 108.82
N CYS A 452 21.58 -4.76 109.84
CA CYS A 452 22.61 -3.71 109.81
C CYS A 452 23.69 -4.09 108.78
N GLY A 453 23.72 -3.35 107.67
CA GLY A 453 24.64 -3.56 106.54
C GLY A 453 23.98 -4.10 105.27
N ALA A 454 23.05 -5.08 105.37
CA ALA A 454 22.43 -5.74 104.21
C ALA A 454 21.13 -5.08 103.72
N CYS A 455 20.26 -4.63 104.64
CA CYS A 455 18.97 -4.02 104.29
C CYS A 455 18.81 -2.58 104.83
N GLY A 456 19.87 -1.96 105.40
CA GLY A 456 19.91 -0.55 105.88
C GLY A 456 20.41 -0.35 107.33
N ASN A 457 20.36 0.89 107.85
CA ASN A 457 20.80 1.28 109.21
C ASN A 457 19.76 0.93 110.30
N VAL A 458 19.42 -0.34 110.45
CA VAL A 458 18.46 -0.81 111.48
C VAL A 458 19.22 -1.49 112.61
N VAL A 459 19.19 -0.92 113.82
CA VAL A 459 19.84 -1.47 115.02
C VAL A 459 18.94 -1.41 116.26
N PRO A 460 19.13 -2.30 117.26
CA PRO A 460 18.43 -2.22 118.56
C PRO A 460 18.70 -0.93 119.33
N GLU A 461 17.79 -0.56 120.23
CA GLU A 461 17.89 0.65 121.07
C GLU A 461 19.16 0.61 121.95
N GLY A 462 19.90 1.72 122.00
CA GLY A 462 21.15 1.86 122.75
C GLY A 462 22.43 1.43 122.03
N GLN A 463 22.33 0.88 120.81
CA GLN A 463 23.50 0.52 119.99
C GLN A 463 23.65 1.41 118.75
N SER A 464 24.85 1.44 118.19
CA SER A 464 25.16 2.10 116.91
C SER A 464 25.74 1.10 115.90
N CYS A 465 25.37 1.22 114.63
CA CYS A 465 25.91 0.39 113.54
C CYS A 465 27.33 0.90 113.20
N CYS A 466 28.36 0.20 113.69
CA CYS A 466 29.77 0.47 113.43
C CYS A 466 30.35 -0.64 112.56
N ASN A 467 30.80 -0.31 111.34
CA ASN A 467 31.35 -1.27 110.37
C ASN A 467 30.47 -2.51 110.12
N GLY A 468 29.15 -2.32 110.03
CA GLY A 468 28.19 -3.40 109.77
C GLY A 468 27.87 -4.28 110.98
N GLN A 469 28.27 -3.86 112.19
CA GLN A 469 27.90 -4.53 113.44
C GLN A 469 27.32 -3.53 114.44
N ALA A 470 26.35 -3.95 115.25
CA ALA A 470 25.76 -3.11 116.28
C ALA A 470 26.60 -3.19 117.58
N VAL A 471 27.07 -2.04 118.09
CA VAL A 471 27.95 -1.95 119.28
C VAL A 471 27.52 -0.86 120.27
N ASP A 472 27.92 -1.00 121.55
CA ASP A 472 27.76 0.01 122.61
C ASP A 472 29.02 0.89 122.69
N THR A 473 28.84 2.20 122.55
CA THR A 473 29.93 3.17 122.43
C THR A 473 30.37 3.79 123.76
N SER A 474 29.81 3.38 124.89
CA SER A 474 29.99 4.05 126.18
C SER A 474 31.15 3.54 127.07
N PHE A 475 31.82 2.42 126.75
CA PHE A 475 32.87 1.83 127.62
C PHE A 475 34.10 1.20 126.91
N ASP A 476 34.20 1.21 125.58
CA ASP A 476 35.30 0.56 124.87
C ASP A 476 36.40 1.55 124.41
N GLU A 477 37.57 1.44 125.05
CA GLU A 477 38.74 2.31 124.84
C GLU A 477 39.46 2.09 123.49
N ASN A 478 39.05 1.09 122.70
CA ASN A 478 39.70 0.71 121.42
C ASN A 478 39.12 1.42 120.18
N ASN A 479 38.17 2.35 120.35
CA ASN A 479 37.37 2.88 119.24
C ASN A 479 37.50 4.40 119.04
N CYS A 480 38.57 5.04 119.55
CA CYS A 480 38.76 6.49 119.35
C CYS A 480 38.99 6.81 117.86
N GLY A 481 38.28 7.81 117.32
CA GLY A 481 38.41 8.26 115.93
C GLY A 481 37.45 7.67 114.89
N GLY A 482 36.70 6.59 115.18
CA GLY A 482 35.72 6.01 114.25
C GLY A 482 34.25 6.38 114.52
N CYS A 483 33.91 6.62 115.80
CA CYS A 483 32.52 6.79 116.25
C CYS A 483 32.29 8.09 117.04
N GLY A 484 33.19 9.07 116.94
CA GLY A 484 33.04 10.40 117.56
C GLY A 484 33.55 10.56 119.01
N VAL A 485 34.28 9.59 119.58
CA VAL A 485 34.86 9.69 120.94
C VAL A 485 36.20 10.44 120.92
N VAL A 486 36.36 11.46 121.77
CA VAL A 486 37.56 12.30 121.94
C VAL A 486 38.48 11.72 123.03
N SER A 487 39.79 11.66 122.80
CA SER A 487 40.76 11.14 123.78
C SER A 487 40.74 11.91 125.13
N PRO A 488 40.99 11.24 126.27
CA PRO A 488 41.11 11.87 127.57
C PRO A 488 42.17 12.98 127.61
N LEU A 489 41.97 13.98 128.48
CA LEU A 489 42.79 15.20 128.54
C LEU A 489 44.27 14.87 128.82
N GLY A 490 45.15 15.30 127.92
CA GLY A 490 46.60 15.01 127.96
C GLY A 490 47.04 13.77 127.18
N GLN A 491 46.11 13.00 126.60
CA GLN A 491 46.39 11.92 125.65
C GLN A 491 46.04 12.31 124.20
N THR A 492 46.55 11.55 123.24
CA THR A 492 46.30 11.70 121.80
C THR A 492 45.88 10.36 121.22
N CYS A 493 44.83 10.33 120.39
CA CYS A 493 44.42 9.12 119.70
C CYS A 493 45.44 8.79 118.59
N CYS A 494 46.20 7.72 118.75
CA CYS A 494 47.03 7.15 117.71
C CYS A 494 46.40 5.83 117.24
N SER A 495 45.91 5.78 116.00
CA SER A 495 45.37 4.57 115.35
C SER A 495 44.33 3.79 116.18
N GLY A 496 43.31 4.49 116.70
CA GLY A 496 42.22 3.86 117.45
C GLY A 496 42.46 3.76 118.96
N LYS A 497 43.67 4.09 119.44
CA LYS A 497 44.04 3.99 120.86
C LYS A 497 44.53 5.33 121.42
N SER A 498 44.06 5.71 122.62
CA SER A 498 44.55 6.91 123.31
C SER A 498 45.90 6.65 123.98
N VAL A 499 46.92 7.48 123.72
CA VAL A 499 48.29 7.34 124.25
C VAL A 499 48.89 8.67 124.73
N SER A 500 49.93 8.63 125.57
CA SER A 500 50.66 9.82 126.07
C SER A 500 51.95 10.08 125.28
N LEU A 501 51.99 11.18 124.52
CA LEU A 501 53.15 11.55 123.69
C LEU A 501 54.39 12.00 124.50
N ARG A 502 54.28 12.11 125.83
CA ARG A 502 55.40 12.48 126.72
C ARG A 502 56.18 11.30 127.26
N THR A 503 55.54 10.14 127.40
CA THR A 503 56.10 8.97 128.11
C THR A 503 56.11 7.72 127.24
N ASP A 504 55.25 7.65 126.22
CA ASP A 504 55.24 6.52 125.30
C ASP A 504 56.31 6.71 124.22
N ILE A 505 57.45 6.05 124.42
CA ILE A 505 58.61 6.11 123.52
C ILE A 505 58.30 5.57 122.11
N ASN A 506 57.28 4.73 121.96
CA ASN A 506 56.89 4.18 120.64
C ASN A 506 56.09 5.19 119.80
N ASN A 507 55.55 6.24 120.42
CA ASN A 507 54.66 7.20 119.77
C ASN A 507 55.09 8.67 119.97
N CYS A 508 56.32 8.92 120.46
CA CYS A 508 56.83 10.24 120.83
C CYS A 508 57.19 11.13 119.61
N GLY A 509 56.87 12.44 119.68
CA GLY A 509 57.29 13.43 118.68
C GLY A 509 56.44 13.54 117.41
N GLN A 510 55.54 12.59 117.14
CA GLN A 510 54.36 12.64 116.25
C GLN A 510 53.67 11.25 116.35
N CYS A 511 52.34 11.16 116.44
CA CYS A 511 51.63 9.86 116.51
C CYS A 511 52.13 8.91 115.42
N GLY A 512 52.58 7.71 115.79
CA GLY A 512 53.09 6.69 114.87
C GLY A 512 54.56 6.82 114.47
N LYS A 513 55.35 7.74 115.05
CA LYS A 513 56.81 7.78 114.90
C LYS A 513 57.51 7.22 116.14
N ILE A 514 58.24 6.12 115.94
CA ILE A 514 59.07 5.48 116.96
C ILE A 514 60.45 6.18 116.98
N CYS A 515 60.95 6.59 118.16
CA CYS A 515 62.30 7.15 118.23
C CYS A 515 63.36 6.06 117.94
N PRO A 516 64.42 6.36 117.17
CA PRO A 516 65.49 5.39 116.92
C PRO A 516 66.19 4.96 118.23
N SER A 517 66.71 3.73 118.25
CA SER A 517 67.43 3.20 119.41
C SER A 517 68.57 4.14 119.85
N GLY A 518 68.60 4.49 121.14
CA GLY A 518 69.59 5.41 121.75
C GLY A 518 69.12 6.87 121.93
N TRP A 519 67.89 7.20 121.55
CA TRP A 519 67.33 8.55 121.65
C TRP A 519 66.35 8.66 122.83
N GLY A 520 66.36 9.81 123.53
CA GLY A 520 65.44 10.10 124.64
C GLY A 520 64.15 10.77 124.17
N CYS A 521 63.03 10.51 124.87
CA CYS A 521 61.75 11.17 124.64
C CYS A 521 61.54 12.29 125.66
N LEU A 522 61.98 13.50 125.31
CA LEU A 522 61.72 14.72 126.08
C LEU A 522 61.34 15.83 125.10
N LEU A 523 60.04 16.10 124.99
CA LEU A 523 59.47 17.07 124.02
C LEU A 523 59.68 16.72 122.52
N GLY A 524 60.01 15.47 122.20
CA GLY A 524 60.29 14.97 120.84
C GLY A 524 61.53 14.07 120.81
N CYS A 525 61.89 13.49 119.66
CA CYS A 525 63.12 12.71 119.51
C CYS A 525 64.32 13.66 119.26
N TYR A 526 65.37 13.63 120.10
CA TYR A 526 66.62 14.41 119.95
C TYR A 526 67.91 13.57 120.11
N LEU A 527 69.02 14.04 119.51
CA LEU A 527 70.33 13.38 119.24
C LEU A 527 70.94 12.57 120.43
N PRO A 528 71.82 11.58 120.17
CA PRO A 528 72.18 10.54 121.14
C PRO A 528 72.91 11.11 122.35
N ILE A 529 72.53 10.60 123.53
CA ILE A 529 73.22 10.87 124.79
C ILE A 529 74.58 10.19 124.71
N LEU A 530 75.66 10.94 124.46
CA LEU A 530 77.02 10.39 124.56
C LEU A 530 77.32 10.00 126.03
N PRO A 531 78.07 8.90 126.26
CA PRO A 531 78.39 8.46 127.61
C PRO A 531 79.41 9.44 128.23
N THR A 532 79.08 9.98 129.39
CA THR A 532 80.03 10.74 130.23
C THR A 532 80.79 9.77 131.15
N PRO A 533 82.06 10.06 131.51
CA PRO A 533 83.11 9.10 131.87
C PRO A 533 82.88 8.27 133.14
#